data_AF-A0A8J3ZY30-F1
#
_entry.id   AF-A0A8J3ZY30-F1
#
_cell.length_a   1.000
_cell.length_b   1.000
_cell.length_c   1.000
_cell.angle_alpha   90.00
_cell.angle_beta   90.00
_cell.angle_gamma   90.00
#
_symmetry.space_group_name_H-M   'P 1'
#
loop_
_entity.id
_entity.type
_entity.pdbx_description
1 polymer ?
#
loop_
_entity_poly.entity_id
_entity_poly.type
_entity_poly.pdbx_seq_one_letter_code
_entity_poly.pdbx_strand_id
1 'polypeptide(L)'
;MTARGAALVRFARVLVGDPHRAEDVVQDALARAYPRWNRIVRVDQPDVYVRRAVVNASRSWWRRRGSHEHPVERMPDTPARPSGWWRAPSASATTRRPTTSGSRRTARWADSPRC
;
A
#
# COMPACT_ATOMS: atom_id res chain seq x y z
N MET A 1 -13.32 23.57 -11.73
CA MET A 1 -12.81 22.69 -10.66
C MET A 1 -11.32 22.93 -10.38
N THR A 2 -10.87 24.17 -10.20
CA THR A 2 -9.43 24.51 -10.18
C THR A 2 -8.93 25.01 -8.82
N ALA A 3 -9.76 25.77 -8.09
CA ALA A 3 -9.37 26.37 -6.81
C ALA A 3 -8.95 25.34 -5.74
N ARG A 4 -9.65 24.20 -5.67
CA ARG A 4 -9.36 23.14 -4.70
C ARG A 4 -8.12 22.31 -5.06
N GLY A 5 -7.85 22.13 -6.35
CA GLY A 5 -6.62 21.49 -6.83
C GLY A 5 -5.39 22.32 -6.49
N ALA A 6 -5.45 23.64 -6.71
CA ALA A 6 -4.35 24.55 -6.38
C ALA A 6 -4.00 24.55 -4.88
N ALA A 7 -5.00 24.47 -3.99
CA ALA A 7 -4.78 24.36 -2.55
C ALA A 7 -4.06 23.05 -2.15
N LEU A 8 -4.39 21.94 -2.80
CA LEU A 8 -3.73 20.64 -2.56
C LEU A 8 -2.28 20.64 -3.07
N VAL A 9 -2.02 21.28 -4.21
CA VAL A 9 -0.64 21.41 -4.73
C VAL A 9 0.21 22.26 -3.78
N ARG A 10 -0.30 23.39 -3.26
CA ARG A 10 0.41 24.17 -2.23
C ARG A 10 0.69 23.34 -0.98
N PHE A 11 -0.28 22.54 -0.53
CA PHE A 11 -0.11 21.63 0.59
C PHE A 11 0.97 20.58 0.31
N ALA A 12 0.96 19.95 -0.86
CA ALA A 12 1.96 18.96 -1.26
C ALA A 12 3.36 19.58 -1.43
N ARG A 13 3.47 20.84 -1.89
CA ARG A 13 4.75 21.57 -1.98
C ARG A 13 5.42 21.69 -0.63
N VAL A 14 4.67 21.96 0.44
CA VAL A 14 5.23 22.01 1.80
C VAL A 14 5.74 20.64 2.27
N LEU A 15 5.11 19.54 1.81
CA LEU A 15 5.50 18.18 2.21
C LEU A 15 6.67 17.59 1.42
N VAL A 16 6.85 18.02 0.17
CA VAL A 16 7.81 17.43 -0.79
C VAL A 16 8.99 18.36 -1.10
N GLY A 17 8.79 19.68 -1.01
CA GLY A 17 9.81 20.70 -1.28
C GLY A 17 10.05 21.03 -2.76
N ASP A 18 9.58 20.18 -3.68
CA ASP A 18 9.75 20.36 -5.14
C ASP A 18 8.40 20.68 -5.82
N PRO A 19 8.29 21.75 -6.63
CA PRO A 19 7.05 22.15 -7.30
C PRO A 19 6.47 21.12 -8.26
N HIS A 20 7.31 20.48 -9.08
CA HIS A 20 6.87 19.50 -10.07
C HIS A 20 6.47 18.19 -9.39
N ARG A 21 7.23 17.77 -8.38
CA ARG A 21 6.90 16.56 -7.60
C ARG A 21 5.64 16.73 -6.77
N ALA A 22 5.37 17.93 -6.28
CA ALA A 22 4.12 18.21 -5.56
C ALA A 22 2.90 17.99 -6.45
N GLU A 23 2.98 18.36 -7.73
CA GLU A 23 1.92 18.11 -8.70
C GLU A 23 1.76 16.62 -8.95
N ASP A 24 2.84 15.88 -9.20
CA ASP A 24 2.82 14.42 -9.36
C ASP A 24 2.16 13.71 -8.17
N VAL A 25 2.51 14.11 -6.95
CA VAL A 25 1.97 13.53 -5.71
C VAL A 25 0.48 13.80 -5.58
N VAL A 26 0.01 14.99 -5.94
CA VAL A 26 -1.43 15.30 -5.94
C VAL A 26 -2.15 14.49 -7.01
N GLN A 27 -1.58 14.33 -8.20
CA GLN A 27 -2.14 13.50 -9.26
C GLN A 27 -2.25 12.03 -8.82
N ASP A 28 -1.21 11.44 -8.22
CA ASP A 28 -1.23 10.07 -7.69
C ASP A 28 -2.27 9.91 -6.57
N ALA A 29 -2.38 10.90 -5.68
CA ALA A 29 -3.39 10.89 -4.62
C ALA A 29 -4.83 10.91 -5.17
N LEU A 30 -5.10 11.78 -6.16
CA LEU A 30 -6.41 11.89 -6.80
C LEU A 30 -6.73 10.65 -7.63
N ALA A 31 -5.76 10.09 -8.36
CA ALA A 31 -5.91 8.85 -9.12
C ALA A 31 -6.33 7.68 -8.22
N ARG A 32 -5.79 7.59 -7.00
CA ARG A 32 -6.17 6.55 -6.02
C ARG A 32 -7.52 6.81 -5.34
N ALA A 33 -7.91 8.08 -5.22
CA ALA A 33 -9.18 8.49 -4.65
C ALA A 33 -10.35 8.32 -5.63
N TYR A 34 -10.10 8.50 -6.93
CA TYR A 34 -11.12 8.50 -7.97
C TYR A 34 -12.02 7.24 -7.99
N PRO A 35 -11.48 6.01 -7.89
CA PRO A 35 -12.32 4.79 -7.84
C PRO A 35 -13.26 4.72 -6.63
N ARG A 36 -12.97 5.49 -5.57
CA ARG A 36 -13.74 5.53 -4.31
C ARG A 36 -14.52 6.83 -4.16
N TRP A 37 -14.51 7.71 -5.17
CA TRP A 37 -15.04 9.06 -5.08
C TRP A 37 -16.51 9.09 -4.67
N ASN A 38 -17.34 8.21 -5.23
CA ASN A 38 -18.76 8.09 -4.88
C ASN A 38 -19.03 7.79 -3.41
N ARG A 39 -18.09 7.12 -2.72
CA ARG A 39 -18.16 6.88 -1.27
C ARG A 39 -17.60 8.05 -0.47
N ILE A 40 -16.57 8.73 -0.98
CA ILE A 40 -15.90 9.86 -0.33
C ILE A 40 -16.82 11.09 -0.30
N VAL A 41 -17.58 11.35 -1.36
CA VAL A 41 -18.51 12.51 -1.38
C VAL A 41 -19.71 12.34 -0.45
N ARG A 42 -19.97 11.11 0.02
CA ARG A 42 -21.07 10.79 0.95
C ARG A 42 -20.67 10.90 2.41
N VAL A 43 -19.39 11.10 2.71
CA VAL A 43 -18.94 11.38 4.09
C VAL A 43 -19.02 12.88 4.37
N ASP A 44 -19.23 13.25 5.64
CA ASP A 44 -19.38 14.66 6.05
C ASP A 44 -18.17 15.53 5.69
N GLN A 45 -16.97 14.93 5.60
CA GLN A 45 -15.72 15.66 5.38
C GLN A 45 -14.83 15.00 4.31
N PRO A 46 -15.15 15.18 3.01
CA PRO A 46 -14.35 14.65 1.91
C PRO A 46 -12.92 15.26 1.87
N ASP A 47 -12.76 16.49 2.36
CA ASP A 47 -11.49 17.21 2.48
C ASP A 47 -10.44 16.44 3.27
N VAL A 48 -10.85 15.86 4.39
CA VAL A 48 -9.97 15.11 5.28
C VAL A 48 -9.42 13.88 4.57
N TYR A 49 -10.28 13.18 3.81
CA TYR A 49 -9.86 12.02 3.03
C TYR A 49 -8.81 12.40 1.98
N VAL A 50 -9.07 13.46 1.21
CA VAL A 50 -8.16 13.89 0.14
C VAL A 50 -6.82 14.37 0.71
N ARG A 51 -6.81 15.16 1.78
CA ARG A 51 -5.57 15.57 2.46
C ARG A 51 -4.78 14.36 2.97
N ARG A 52 -5.47 13.37 3.55
CA ARG A 52 -4.83 12.12 4.01
C ARG A 52 -4.25 11.31 2.84
N ALA A 53 -4.94 11.28 1.69
CA ALA A 53 -4.42 10.65 0.48
C ALA A 53 -3.13 11.34 0.00
N VAL A 54 -3.06 12.67 0.01
CA VAL A 54 -1.86 13.44 -0.35
C VAL A 54 -0.69 13.16 0.60
N VAL A 55 -0.94 13.11 1.92
CA VAL A 55 0.09 12.76 2.91
C VAL A 55 0.63 11.34 2.68
N ASN A 56 -0.25 10.37 2.41
CA ASN A 56 0.14 9.00 2.13
C ASN A 56 0.96 8.88 0.84
N ALA A 57 0.57 9.61 -0.21
CA ALA A 57 1.32 9.66 -1.46
C ALA A 57 2.72 10.29 -1.25
N SER A 58 2.81 11.38 -0.48
CA SER A 58 4.08 12.03 -0.11
C SER A 58 5.01 11.07 0.65
N ARG A 59 4.49 10.36 1.66
CA ARG A 59 5.25 9.33 2.40
C ARG A 59 5.71 8.18 1.49
N SER A 60 4.84 7.73 0.58
CA SER A 60 5.17 6.68 -0.37
C SER A 60 6.30 7.11 -1.31
N TRP A 61 6.33 8.37 -1.72
CA TRP A 61 7.39 8.93 -2.54
C TRP A 61 8.72 8.97 -1.78
N TRP A 62 8.73 9.48 -0.54
CA TRP A 62 9.94 9.49 0.31
C TRP A 62 10.50 8.09 0.55
N ARG A 63 9.64 7.08 0.76
CA ARG A 63 10.09 5.68 0.88
C ARG A 63 10.74 5.17 -0.40
N ARG A 64 10.10 5.37 -1.56
CA ARG A 64 10.69 4.96 -2.86
C ARG A 64 12.02 5.65 -3.13
N ARG A 65 12.14 6.92 -2.74
CA ARG A 65 13.40 7.68 -2.87
C ARG A 65 14.51 7.13 -1.97
N GLY A 66 14.18 6.67 -0.77
CA GLY A 66 15.14 6.00 0.12
C GLY A 66 15.50 4.57 -0.32
N SER A 67 14.66 3.94 -1.14
CA SER A 67 14.86 2.59 -1.68
C SER A 67 15.52 2.56 -3.06
N HIS A 68 16.09 3.68 -3.53
CA HIS A 68 16.89 3.63 -4.76
C HIS A 68 18.07 2.70 -4.55
N GLU A 69 18.09 1.60 -5.31
CA GLU A 69 19.20 0.66 -5.38
C GLU A 69 20.48 1.44 -5.69
N HIS A 70 21.48 1.33 -4.80
CA HIS A 70 22.83 1.76 -5.13
C HIS A 70 23.32 0.82 -6.23
N PRO A 71 23.69 1.32 -7.43
CA PRO A 71 24.32 0.49 -8.45
C PRO A 71 25.58 -0.13 -7.84
N VAL A 72 25.51 -1.41 -7.49
CA VAL A 72 26.69 -2.18 -7.12
C VAL A 72 27.32 -2.64 -8.42
N GLU A 73 28.43 -2.02 -8.82
CA GLU A 73 29.15 -2.36 -10.04
C GLU A 73 29.78 -3.77 -9.98
N ARG A 74 29.86 -4.35 -8.78
CA ARG A 74 30.32 -5.72 -8.55
C ARG A 74 29.19 -6.55 -7.93
N MET A 75 28.64 -7.48 -8.71
CA MET A 75 27.95 -8.65 -8.17
C MET A 75 28.94 -9.37 -7.24
N PRO A 76 28.62 -9.63 -5.96
CA PRO A 76 29.51 -10.42 -5.12
C PRO A 76 29.61 -11.84 -5.68
N ASP A 77 30.74 -12.15 -6.34
CA ASP A 77 31.14 -13.51 -6.68
C ASP A 77 31.51 -14.24 -5.38
N THR A 78 30.52 -14.71 -4.64
CA THR A 78 30.74 -15.76 -3.65
C THR A 78 29.44 -16.55 -3.47
N PRO A 79 29.35 -17.80 -3.94
CA PRO A 79 28.37 -18.72 -3.42
C PRO A 79 28.79 -19.08 -1.99
N ALA A 80 28.47 -18.20 -1.03
CA ALA A 80 28.51 -18.54 0.38
C ALA A 80 27.38 -19.55 0.60
N ARG A 81 27.72 -20.84 0.42
CA ARG A 81 26.93 -21.96 0.93
C ARG A 81 26.55 -21.59 2.37
N PRO A 82 25.24 -21.55 2.71
CA PRO A 82 24.86 -21.27 4.07
C PRO A 82 25.43 -22.39 4.94
N SER A 83 26.47 -22.07 5.72
CA SER A 83 26.93 -22.91 6.82
C SER A 83 25.82 -22.93 7.86
N GLY A 84 24.96 -23.94 7.75
CA GLY A 84 24.00 -24.43 8.74
C GLY A 84 23.17 -23.40 9.50
N TRP A 85 21.88 -23.30 9.13
CA TRP A 85 20.74 -23.27 10.07
C TRP A 85 19.35 -23.31 9.40
N TRP A 86 19.23 -23.63 8.11
CA TRP A 86 17.95 -24.12 7.57
C TRP A 86 17.94 -25.64 7.69
N ARG A 87 17.08 -26.18 8.56
CA ARG A 87 16.82 -27.62 8.62
C ARG A 87 15.76 -27.88 7.55
N ALA A 88 16.13 -28.55 6.45
CA ALA A 88 15.15 -29.05 5.49
C ALA A 88 14.11 -29.90 6.25
N PRO A 89 12.79 -29.73 6.02
CA PRO A 89 11.82 -30.66 6.58
C PRO A 89 12.10 -32.03 5.97
N SER A 90 12.56 -33.00 6.78
CA SER A 90 12.66 -34.38 6.32
C SER A 90 11.24 -34.90 6.11
N ALA A 91 10.86 -35.09 4.85
CA ALA A 91 9.60 -35.68 4.48
C ALA A 91 9.58 -37.16 4.91
N SER A 92 8.97 -37.44 6.06
CA SER A 92 8.53 -38.79 6.43
C SER A 92 7.31 -38.73 7.32
N ALA A 93 6.15 -38.58 6.69
CA ALA A 93 4.88 -39.05 7.23
C ALA A 93 3.89 -39.27 6.09
N THR A 94 4.09 -40.37 5.35
CA THR A 94 2.96 -41.03 4.69
C THR A 94 2.04 -41.54 5.80
N THR A 95 0.93 -40.86 6.01
CA THR A 95 -0.26 -41.50 6.57
C THR A 95 -1.46 -41.03 5.77
N ARG A 96 -2.11 -42.01 5.15
CA ARG A 96 -3.35 -41.86 4.39
C ARG A 96 -4.46 -41.29 5.28
N ARG A 97 -5.17 -40.30 4.73
CA ARG A 97 -6.64 -40.04 4.72
C ARG A 97 -7.51 -40.69 5.82
N PRO A 98 -8.54 -39.96 6.31
CA PRO A 98 -9.78 -39.98 5.54
C PRO A 98 -10.48 -38.62 5.38
N THR A 99 -11.30 -38.61 4.33
CA THR A 99 -12.32 -37.61 4.01
C THR A 99 -13.43 -37.64 5.04
N THR A 100 -13.90 -36.48 5.48
CA THR A 100 -15.29 -36.34 5.92
C THR A 100 -15.81 -34.96 5.52
N SER A 101 -16.94 -34.99 4.84
CA SER A 101 -17.74 -33.84 4.44
C SER A 101 -18.14 -33.01 5.65
N GLY A 102 -18.23 -31.69 5.51
CA GLY A 102 -18.68 -30.85 6.60
C GLY A 102 -18.67 -29.38 6.24
N SER A 103 -19.72 -28.97 5.55
CA SER A 103 -20.14 -27.58 5.43
C SER A 103 -20.03 -26.83 6.77
N ARG A 104 -19.47 -25.61 6.73
CA ARG A 104 -20.03 -24.43 7.42
C ARG A 104 -19.27 -23.14 7.13
N ARG A 105 -20.01 -22.23 6.50
CA ARG A 105 -20.11 -20.79 6.77
C ARG A 105 -18.90 -19.92 6.44
N THR A 106 -19.07 -19.24 5.31
CA THR A 106 -19.00 -17.78 5.21
C THR A 106 -19.10 -17.06 6.58
N ALA A 107 -17.99 -16.54 7.08
CA ALA A 107 -17.97 -15.35 7.92
C ALA A 107 -18.11 -14.16 6.93
N ARG A 108 -19.31 -13.66 6.62
CA ARG A 108 -20.17 -12.85 7.49
C ARG A 108 -19.32 -11.88 8.31
N TRP A 109 -18.69 -10.92 7.62
CA TRP A 109 -18.47 -9.61 8.21
C TRP A 109 -19.85 -9.05 8.55
N ALA A 110 -20.11 -8.96 9.85
CA ALA A 110 -21.28 -8.35 10.49
C ALA A 110 -21.78 -7.15 9.67
N ASP A 111 -22.90 -7.29 8.97
CA ASP A 111 -24.21 -6.84 9.47
C ASP A 111 -24.22 -6.54 10.98
N SER A 112 -24.40 -5.27 11.31
CA SER A 112 -25.67 -4.86 11.91
C SER A 112 -25.84 -3.33 11.93
N PRO A 113 -27.09 -2.83 12.03
CA PRO A 113 -27.55 -1.62 11.36
C PRO A 113 -27.96 -0.48 12.33
N ARG A 114 -28.14 0.72 11.75
CA ARG A 114 -29.10 1.79 12.08
C ARG A 114 -29.29 2.20 13.56
N CYS A 115 -28.94 3.45 13.84
CA CYS A 115 -29.88 4.46 14.32
C CYS A 115 -29.83 5.64 13.35
#